data_AF-A0A938FZL6-F1
#
_entry.id   AF-A0A938FZL6-F1
#
_cell.length_a   1.000
_cell.length_b   1.000
_cell.length_c   1.000
_cell.angle_alpha   90.00
_cell.angle_beta   90.00
_cell.angle_gamma   90.00
#
_symmetry.space_group_name_H-M   'P 1'
#
loop_
_entity.id
_entity.type
_entity.pdbx_description
1 polymer ?
#
loop_
_entity_poly.entity_id
_entity_poly.type
_entity_poly.pdbx_seq_one_letter_code
_entity_poly.pdbx_strand_id
1 'polypeptide(L)'
;MKRQLPTVVLGALLAVAIALIFRLIPDDFPTNTGGRIVLFLIAAATAPVFVVSVRPVTNRLGSGHRYAASIATLGALTFDSIASGFAPQLYGHQGPGAVIVLASIVFGGVGIIACDLLLPDKNNPSPKG
;
A
#
# COMPACT_ATOMS: atom_id res chain seq x y z
N MET A 1 16.83 -15.56 -1.51
CA MET A 1 16.63 -14.33 -2.33
C MET A 1 15.70 -14.52 -3.54
N LYS A 2 15.77 -15.62 -4.33
CA LYS A 2 14.89 -15.81 -5.51
C LYS A 2 13.36 -15.86 -5.26
N ARG A 3 12.90 -16.12 -4.03
CA ARG A 3 11.46 -16.23 -3.70
C ARG A 3 10.75 -14.91 -3.32
N GLN A 4 11.49 -13.84 -3.03
CA GLN A 4 10.89 -12.55 -2.62
C GLN A 4 10.71 -11.56 -3.78
N LEU A 5 11.43 -11.79 -4.89
CA LEU A 5 11.32 -11.00 -6.12
C LEU A 5 9.88 -10.92 -6.68
N PRO A 6 9.07 -12.01 -6.74
CA PRO A 6 7.68 -11.91 -7.19
C PRO A 6 6.82 -11.04 -6.26
N THR A 7 7.06 -11.05 -4.95
CA THR A 7 6.30 -10.24 -3.98
C THR A 7 6.62 -8.76 -4.10
N VAL A 8 7.89 -8.43 -4.37
CA VAL A 8 8.34 -7.04 -4.61
C VAL A 8 7.79 -6.52 -5.94
N VAL A 9 7.84 -7.33 -7.00
CA VAL A 9 7.26 -6.97 -8.30
C VAL A 9 5.75 -6.78 -8.19
N LEU A 10 5.05 -7.63 -7.43
CA LEU A 10 3.63 -7.48 -7.16
C LEU A 10 3.33 -6.17 -6.41
N GLY A 11 4.16 -5.81 -5.43
CA GLY A 11 4.07 -4.53 -4.73
C GLY A 11 4.27 -3.33 -5.66
N ALA A 12 5.24 -3.38 -6.56
CA ALA A 12 5.48 -2.32 -7.55
C ALA A 12 4.31 -2.17 -8.53
N LEU A 13 3.75 -3.28 -9.04
CA LEU A 13 2.58 -3.24 -9.92
C LEU A 13 1.36 -2.66 -9.21
N LEU A 14 1.18 -2.99 -7.92
CA LEU A 14 0.11 -2.42 -7.10
C LEU A 14 0.30 -0.91 -6.92
N ALA A 15 1.52 -0.45 -6.62
CA ALA A 15 1.83 0.97 -6.47
C ALA A 15 1.51 1.76 -7.75
N VAL A 16 1.89 1.22 -8.91
CA VAL A 16 1.53 1.82 -10.22
C VAL A 16 0.02 1.87 -10.42
N ALA A 17 -0.71 0.79 -10.10
CA ALA A 17 -2.16 0.77 -10.21
C ALA A 17 -2.82 1.82 -9.30
N ILE A 18 -2.33 1.96 -8.07
CA ILE A 18 -2.79 2.97 -7.11
C ILE A 18 -2.50 4.38 -7.63
N ALA A 19 -1.29 4.64 -8.13
CA ALA A 19 -0.93 5.93 -8.71
C ALA A 19 -1.85 6.32 -9.88
N LEU A 20 -2.20 5.36 -10.74
CA LEU A 20 -3.16 5.59 -11.83
C LEU A 20 -4.57 5.89 -11.33
N ILE A 21 -5.02 5.26 -10.24
CA ILE A 21 -6.31 5.57 -9.60
C ILE A 21 -6.29 7.00 -9.04
N PHE A 22 -5.22 7.39 -8.35
CA PHE A 22 -5.07 8.75 -7.81
C PHE A 22 -5.04 9.83 -8.91
N ARG A 23 -4.54 9.49 -10.09
CA ARG A 23 -4.56 10.37 -11.27
C ARG A 23 -5.98 10.62 -11.80
N LEU A 24 -6.95 9.74 -11.52
CA LEU A 24 -8.35 9.93 -11.87
C LEU A 24 -9.11 10.81 -10.85
N ILE A 25 -8.50 11.08 -9.70
CA ILE A 25 -9.10 11.93 -8.66
C ILE A 25 -8.93 13.40 -9.07
N PRO A 26 -10.00 14.22 -9.03
CA PRO A 26 -9.92 15.65 -9.33
C PRO A 26 -8.92 16.39 -8.44
N ASP A 27 -8.21 17.37 -8.99
CA ASP A 27 -7.16 18.14 -8.29
C ASP A 27 -7.64 18.87 -7.02
N ASP A 28 -8.92 19.25 -7.00
CA ASP A 28 -9.55 19.98 -5.91
C ASP A 28 -9.87 19.06 -4.71
N PHE A 29 -9.94 17.75 -4.96
CA PHE A 29 -10.37 16.76 -3.99
C PHE A 29 -9.36 16.56 -2.85
N PRO A 30 -8.05 16.36 -3.08
CA PRO A 30 -7.07 16.26 -2.01
C PRO A 30 -6.88 17.59 -1.27
N THR A 31 -7.16 18.73 -1.89
CA THR A 31 -6.96 20.04 -1.27
C THR A 31 -8.13 20.46 -0.37
N ASN A 32 -9.35 19.98 -0.63
CA ASN A 32 -10.53 20.21 0.22
C ASN A 32 -10.54 19.29 1.46
N THR A 33 -10.86 19.83 2.64
CA THR A 33 -10.98 19.10 3.91
C THR A 33 -11.83 17.84 3.81
N GLY A 34 -12.97 17.91 3.10
CA GLY A 34 -13.85 16.75 2.92
C GLY A 34 -13.18 15.61 2.15
N GLY A 35 -12.51 15.93 1.03
CA GLY A 35 -11.81 14.94 0.23
C GLY A 35 -10.60 14.35 0.95
N ARG A 36 -9.87 15.14 1.76
CA ARG A 36 -8.80 14.63 2.64
C ARG A 36 -9.31 13.53 3.57
N ILE A 37 -10.40 13.80 4.30
CA ILE A 37 -10.96 12.83 5.23
C ILE A 37 -11.35 11.54 4.50
N VAL A 38 -11.97 11.66 3.34
CA VAL A 38 -12.34 10.49 2.51
C VAL A 38 -11.10 9.69 2.07
N LEU A 39 -10.03 10.35 1.62
CA LEU A 39 -8.79 9.67 1.24
C LEU A 39 -8.18 8.87 2.39
N PHE A 40 -8.11 9.46 3.58
CA PHE A 40 -7.58 8.77 4.77
C PHE A 40 -8.50 7.63 5.24
N LEU A 41 -9.83 7.79 5.17
CA LEU A 41 -10.79 6.73 5.50
C LEU A 41 -10.69 5.56 4.53
N ILE A 42 -10.59 5.83 3.22
CA ILE A 42 -10.38 4.80 2.21
C ILE A 42 -9.06 4.08 2.46
N ALA A 43 -7.97 4.80 2.73
CA ALA A 43 -6.68 4.21 3.05
C ALA A 43 -6.75 3.30 4.29
N ALA A 44 -7.43 3.76 5.36
CA ALA A 44 -7.65 2.99 6.58
C ALA A 44 -8.46 1.71 6.34
N ALA A 45 -9.53 1.79 5.54
CA ALA A 45 -10.40 0.65 5.24
C ALA A 45 -9.75 -0.34 4.27
N THR A 46 -8.92 0.14 3.35
CA THR A 46 -8.21 -0.70 2.36
C THR A 46 -7.15 -1.56 3.04
N ALA A 47 -6.52 -1.07 4.12
CA ALA A 47 -5.48 -1.81 4.84
C ALA A 47 -5.87 -3.23 5.29
N PRO A 48 -6.94 -3.45 6.06
CA PRO A 48 -7.36 -4.78 6.47
C PRO A 48 -7.82 -5.64 5.29
N VAL A 49 -8.52 -5.05 4.31
CA VAL A 49 -8.99 -5.76 3.11
C VAL A 49 -7.80 -6.29 2.30
N PHE A 50 -6.75 -5.48 2.14
CA PHE A 50 -5.54 -5.85 1.42
C PHE A 50 -4.82 -7.02 2.10
N VAL A 51 -4.62 -6.97 3.42
CA VAL A 51 -3.98 -8.05 4.18
C VAL A 51 -4.76 -9.36 4.05
N VAL A 52 -6.08 -9.32 4.20
CA VAL A 52 -6.95 -10.50 4.07
C VAL A 52 -6.92 -11.08 2.65
N SER A 53 -6.80 -10.22 1.63
CA SER A 53 -6.80 -10.65 0.22
C SER A 53 -5.45 -11.19 -0.24
N VAL A 54 -4.34 -10.61 0.23
CA VAL A 54 -2.98 -10.97 -0.21
C VAL A 54 -2.48 -12.26 0.47
N ARG A 55 -2.77 -12.46 1.76
CA ARG A 55 -2.36 -13.67 2.52
C ARG A 55 -2.71 -15.00 1.84
N PRO A 56 -3.93 -15.25 1.32
CA PRO A 56 -4.22 -16.50 0.63
C PRO A 56 -3.46 -16.64 -0.69
N VAL A 57 -3.21 -15.53 -1.40
CA VAL A 57 -2.44 -15.54 -2.66
C VAL A 57 -0.97 -15.86 -2.41
N THR A 58 -0.35 -15.25 -1.41
CA THR A 58 1.05 -15.51 -1.05
C THR A 58 1.25 -16.89 -0.42
N ASN A 59 0.27 -17.40 0.33
CA ASN A 59 0.24 -18.78 0.80
C ASN A 59 0.17 -19.77 -0.37
N ARG A 60 -0.65 -19.51 -1.39
CA ARG A 60 -0.73 -20.35 -2.61
C ARG A 60 0.54 -20.31 -3.46
N LEU A 61 1.26 -19.18 -3.45
CA LEU A 61 2.54 -19.02 -4.16
C LEU A 61 3.74 -19.65 -3.41
N GLY A 62 3.51 -20.47 -2.38
CA GLY A 62 4.56 -21.15 -1.61
C GLY A 62 5.48 -20.20 -0.84
N SER A 63 5.06 -18.94 -0.73
CA SER A 63 5.79 -17.83 -0.08
C SER A 63 5.09 -17.47 1.22
N GLY A 64 4.59 -18.48 1.94
CA GLY A 64 3.84 -18.39 3.20
C GLY A 64 4.66 -17.76 4.32
N HIS A 65 4.96 -16.49 4.14
CA HIS A 65 5.65 -15.62 5.07
C HIS A 65 4.59 -14.78 5.74
N ARG A 66 4.61 -14.83 7.08
CA ARG A 66 3.78 -14.00 7.97
C ARG A 66 3.81 -12.49 7.64
N TYR A 67 4.84 -12.04 6.91
CA TYR A 67 5.09 -10.65 6.54
C TYR A 67 4.96 -10.38 5.03
N ALA A 68 4.34 -11.26 4.25
CA ALA A 68 4.31 -11.11 2.79
C ALA A 68 3.55 -9.84 2.35
N ALA A 69 2.47 -9.47 3.05
CA ALA A 69 1.75 -8.22 2.78
C ALA A 69 2.59 -7.00 3.19
N SER A 70 3.29 -7.08 4.33
CA SER A 70 4.25 -6.04 4.75
C SER A 70 5.37 -5.83 3.74
N ILE A 71 5.97 -6.91 3.19
CA ILE A 71 7.04 -6.83 2.19
C ILE A 71 6.53 -6.24 0.87
N ALA A 72 5.35 -6.67 0.40
CA ALA A 72 4.73 -6.09 -0.79
C ALA A 72 4.46 -4.58 -0.60
N THR A 73 4.00 -4.20 0.59
CA THR A 73 3.70 -2.80 0.94
C THR A 73 4.96 -1.97 1.05
N LEU A 74 6.05 -2.49 1.62
CA LEU A 74 7.34 -1.82 1.64
C LEU A 74 7.89 -1.61 0.23
N GLY A 75 7.72 -2.60 -0.66
CA GLY A 75 8.05 -2.45 -2.07
C GLY A 75 7.23 -1.35 -2.75
N ALA A 76 5.92 -1.30 -2.47
CA ALA A 76 5.03 -0.28 -2.98
C ALA A 76 5.41 1.13 -2.49
N LEU A 77 5.60 1.31 -1.18
CA LEU A 77 6.01 2.58 -0.59
C LEU A 77 7.38 3.06 -1.07
N THR A 78 8.31 2.12 -1.29
CA THR A 78 9.64 2.46 -1.85
C THR A 78 9.50 2.95 -3.28
N PHE A 79 8.69 2.26 -4.10
CA PHE A 79 8.39 2.71 -5.45
C PHE A 79 7.69 4.08 -5.45
N ASP A 80 6.68 4.28 -4.58
CA ASP A 80 5.95 5.54 -4.50
C ASP A 80 6.84 6.70 -4.05
N SER A 81 7.78 6.46 -3.12
CA SER A 81 8.76 7.46 -2.70
C SER A 81 9.69 7.85 -3.85
N ILE A 82 10.21 6.87 -4.61
CA ILE A 82 11.03 7.11 -5.82
C ILE A 82 10.20 7.85 -6.88
N ALA A 83 8.98 7.40 -7.16
CA ALA A 83 8.09 8.02 -8.14
C ALA A 83 7.75 9.46 -7.77
N SER A 84 7.50 9.74 -6.49
CA SER A 84 7.25 11.11 -6.01
C SER A 84 8.46 12.03 -6.15
N GLY A 85 9.68 11.51 -5.97
CA GLY A 85 10.92 12.28 -6.10
C GLY A 85 11.37 12.52 -7.55
N PHE A 86 11.17 11.55 -8.44
CA PHE A 86 11.66 11.62 -9.83
C PHE A 86 10.57 11.92 -10.88
N ALA A 87 9.32 11.54 -10.62
CA ALA A 87 8.22 11.67 -11.56
C ALA A 87 6.86 11.93 -10.84
N PRO A 88 6.73 13.02 -10.05
CA PRO A 88 5.52 13.31 -9.28
C PRO A 88 4.26 13.48 -10.17
N GLN A 89 4.47 13.77 -11.46
CA GLN A 89 3.43 13.84 -12.49
C GLN A 89 2.63 12.54 -12.65
N LEU A 90 3.17 11.39 -12.21
CA LEU A 90 2.47 10.10 -12.24
C LEU A 90 1.17 10.12 -11.42
N TYR A 91 1.13 10.92 -10.35
CA TYR A 91 -0.05 11.03 -9.49
C TYR A 91 -1.07 12.05 -10.01
N GLY A 92 -0.78 12.79 -11.08
CA GLY A 92 -1.68 13.81 -11.64
C GLY A 92 -1.71 15.13 -10.85
N HIS A 93 -1.32 15.12 -9.57
CA HIS A 93 -1.38 16.29 -8.69
C HIS A 93 -0.03 17.03 -8.61
N GLN A 94 -0.07 18.35 -8.44
CA GLN A 94 1.11 19.18 -8.14
C GLN A 94 0.91 19.98 -6.84
N GLY A 95 2.02 20.41 -6.22
CA GLY A 95 1.98 21.26 -5.03
C GLY A 95 1.34 20.56 -3.81
N PRO A 96 0.49 21.27 -3.02
CA PRO A 96 -0.09 20.72 -1.79
C PRO A 96 -0.93 19.45 -1.98
N GLY A 97 -1.59 19.30 -3.14
CA GLY A 97 -2.40 18.10 -3.44
C GLY A 97 -1.55 16.83 -3.53
N ALA A 98 -0.36 16.92 -4.15
CA ALA A 98 0.56 15.80 -4.28
C ALA A 98 1.08 15.33 -2.91
N VAL A 99 1.37 16.25 -2.00
CA VAL A 99 1.83 15.94 -0.64
C VAL A 99 0.76 15.18 0.14
N ILE A 100 -0.50 15.58 -0.02
CA ILE A 100 -1.63 14.95 0.68
C ILE A 100 -1.91 13.56 0.12
N VAL A 101 -1.82 13.38 -1.21
CA VAL A 101 -1.92 12.07 -1.85
C VAL A 101 -0.81 11.15 -1.34
N LEU A 102 0.45 11.62 -1.34
CA LEU A 102 1.57 10.85 -0.81
C LEU A 102 1.37 10.50 0.67
N ALA A 103 0.92 11.45 1.50
CA ALA A 103 0.64 11.20 2.91
C ALA A 103 -0.46 10.15 3.11
N SER A 104 -1.51 10.15 2.27
CA SER A 104 -2.59 9.16 2.32
C SER A 104 -2.10 7.76 1.93
N ILE A 105 -1.21 7.67 0.94
CA ILE A 105 -0.57 6.41 0.50
C ILE A 105 0.31 5.87 1.62
N VAL A 106 1.16 6.70 2.23
CA VAL A 106 2.01 6.32 3.36
C VAL A 106 1.16 5.85 4.54
N PHE A 107 0.09 6.58 4.86
CA PHE A 107 -0.83 6.21 5.93
C PHE A 107 -1.49 4.84 5.68
N GLY A 108 -1.98 4.60 4.46
CA GLY A 108 -2.52 3.31 4.06
C GLY A 108 -1.48 2.19 4.16
N GLY A 109 -0.25 2.45 3.71
CA GLY A 109 0.85 1.48 3.80
C GLY A 109 1.23 1.13 5.23
N VAL A 110 1.32 2.11 6.13
CA VAL A 110 1.54 1.87 7.57
C VAL A 110 0.37 1.09 8.17
N GLY A 111 -0.87 1.42 7.78
CA GLY A 111 -2.07 0.69 8.16
C GLY A 111 -2.01 -0.79 7.75
N ILE A 112 -1.55 -1.08 6.53
CA ILE A 112 -1.38 -2.46 6.05
C ILE A 112 -0.35 -3.19 6.91
N ILE A 113 0.80 -2.58 7.19
CA ILE A 113 1.84 -3.19 8.05
C ILE A 113 1.28 -3.46 9.45
N ALA A 114 0.58 -2.50 10.05
CA ALA A 114 -0.03 -2.67 11.36
C ALA A 114 -1.08 -3.81 11.36
N CYS A 115 -1.96 -3.86 10.36
CA CYS A 115 -2.92 -4.93 10.19
C CYS A 115 -2.25 -6.29 9.97
N ASP A 116 -1.16 -6.35 9.21
CA ASP A 116 -0.41 -7.59 8.96
C ASP A 116 0.30 -8.09 10.23
N LEU A 117 0.72 -7.19 11.11
CA LEU A 117 1.29 -7.56 12.42
C LEU A 117 0.21 -8.04 13.41
N LEU A 118 -0.94 -7.38 13.44
CA LEU A 118 -2.01 -7.63 14.42
C LEU A 118 -2.92 -8.81 14.04
N LEU A 119 -3.15 -9.06 12.75
CA LEU A 119 -4.01 -10.15 12.32
C LEU A 119 -3.25 -11.49 12.42
N PRO A 120 -3.72 -12.45 13.24
CA PRO A 120 -3.07 -13.75 13.36
C PRO A 120 -3.10 -14.51 12.04
N ASP A 121 -1.95 -15.02 11.61
CA ASP A 121 -1.84 -15.90 10.45
C ASP A 121 -2.17 -17.33 10.90
N LYS A 122 -3.34 -17.85 10.48
CA LYS A 122 -3.78 -19.21 10.82
C LYS A 122 -2.83 -20.30 10.29
N ASN A 123 -2.02 -19.99 9.27
CA ASN A 123 -1.10 -20.95 8.63
C ASN A 123 0.34 -20.85 9.17
N ASN A 124 0.68 -19.81 9.92
CA ASN A 124 1.95 -19.63 10.61
C ASN A 124 1.70 -19.06 12.00
N PRO A 125 1.31 -19.89 12.98
CA PRO A 125 1.10 -19.43 14.34
C PRO A 125 2.39 -18.80 14.87
N SER A 126 2.27 -17.66 15.56
CA SER A 126 3.39 -17.02 16.23
C SER A 126 4.10 -18.03 17.12
N PRO A 127 5.45 -18.07 17.18
CA PRO A 127 6.13 -18.85 18.19
C PRO A 127 5.58 -18.37 19.54
N LYS A 128 4.99 -19.29 20.30
CA LYS A 128 4.56 -19.01 21.67
C LYS A 128 5.83 -18.62 22.42
N GLY A 129 5.89 -17.38 22.87
CA GLY A 129 6.86 -16.96 23.88
C GLY A 129 6.61 -17.72 25.18
#